data_AF-J3GDS8-F1
#
_entry.id   AF-J3GDS8-F1
#
_cell.length_a   1.000
_cell.length_b   1.000
_cell.length_c   1.000
_cell.angle_alpha   90.00
_cell.angle_beta   90.00
_cell.angle_gamma   90.00
#
_symmetry.space_group_name_H-M   'P 1'
#
loop_
_entity.id
_entity.type
_entity.pdbx_description
1 polymer ?
#
loop_
_entity_poly.entity_id
_entity_poly.type
_entity_poly.pdbx_seq_one_letter_code
_entity_poly.pdbx_strand_id
1 'polypeptide(L)'
;MTMTIETYRRKVKTCQQNLASLQAEKGRFSLKAVAAFKRKQSALAAAHRSTNVSTINMKEREAVRHESDQSKALVDMAKVDRKIADEQKKLSAAQSKLDQAVAREQKKQDVSKKKNDADLKKQQVEQKRAPVR
;
A
#
# COMPACT_ATOMS: atom_id res chain seq x y z
N MET A 1 13.52 -8.49 23.00
CA MET A 1 12.29 -7.66 22.99
C MET A 1 11.21 -8.36 22.18
N THR A 2 10.19 -8.92 22.84
CA THR A 2 9.01 -9.53 22.20
C THR A 2 8.14 -8.41 21.59
N MET A 3 8.10 -8.33 20.27
CA MET A 3 7.22 -7.39 19.57
C MET A 3 5.76 -7.71 19.90
N THR A 4 5.04 -6.75 20.47
CA THR A 4 3.62 -6.88 20.83
C THR A 4 2.75 -6.81 19.57
N ILE A 5 1.53 -7.38 19.63
CA ILE A 5 0.50 -7.28 18.58
C ILE A 5 0.28 -5.82 18.17
N GLU A 6 0.28 -4.91 19.14
CA GLU A 6 0.20 -3.45 18.95
C GLU A 6 1.26 -2.92 17.98
N THR A 7 2.49 -3.42 18.10
CA THR A 7 3.61 -3.00 17.25
C THR A 7 3.41 -3.48 15.81
N TYR A 8 2.93 -4.71 15.61
CA TYR A 8 2.62 -5.21 14.28
C TYR A 8 1.46 -4.45 13.64
N ARG A 9 0.41 -4.10 14.41
CA ARG A 9 -0.69 -3.24 13.94
C ARG A 9 -0.19 -1.87 13.49
N ARG A 10 0.70 -1.23 14.26
CA ARG A 10 1.31 0.05 13.85
C ARG A 10 2.08 -0.09 12.55
N LYS A 11 2.88 -1.16 12.38
CA LYS A 11 3.63 -1.41 11.14
C LYS A 11 2.71 -1.57 9.94
N VAL A 12 1.62 -2.33 10.06
CA VAL A 12 0.60 -2.48 9.01
C VAL A 12 0.02 -1.11 8.64
N LYS A 13 -0.38 -0.31 9.65
CA LYS A 13 -0.92 1.04 9.43
C LYS A 13 0.08 1.96 8.71
N THR A 14 1.35 1.95 9.09
CA THR A 14 2.39 2.75 8.43
C THR A 14 2.57 2.32 6.97
N CYS A 15 2.63 1.03 6.69
CA CYS A 15 2.73 0.54 5.30
C CYS A 15 1.50 0.93 4.46
N GLN A 16 0.30 0.90 5.04
CA GLN A 16 -0.93 1.36 4.37
C GLN A 16 -0.89 2.87 4.06
N GLN A 17 -0.41 3.69 5.00
CA GLN A 17 -0.24 5.13 4.79
C GLN A 17 0.79 5.43 3.70
N ASN A 18 1.94 4.75 3.73
CA ASN A 18 2.97 4.87 2.69
C ASN A 18 2.43 4.50 1.31
N LEU A 19 1.65 3.42 1.22
CA LEU A 19 1.00 3.01 -0.03
C LEU A 19 0.05 4.07 -0.56
N ALA A 20 -0.79 4.66 0.30
CA ALA A 20 -1.69 5.73 -0.11
C ALA A 20 -0.90 6.95 -0.63
N SER A 21 0.19 7.34 0.03
CA SER A 21 1.06 8.43 -0.43
C SER A 21 1.70 8.12 -1.78
N LEU A 22 2.21 6.90 -1.98
CA LEU A 22 2.80 6.47 -3.25
C LEU A 22 1.76 6.41 -4.38
N GLN A 23 0.52 6.00 -4.09
CA GLN A 23 -0.57 6.03 -5.07
C GLN A 23 -0.94 7.45 -5.48
N ALA A 24 -0.96 8.40 -4.53
CA ALA A 24 -1.17 9.81 -4.84
C ALA A 24 -0.03 10.37 -5.69
N GLU A 25 1.23 10.00 -5.39
CA GLU A 25 2.40 10.38 -6.18
C GLU A 25 2.33 9.82 -7.61
N LYS A 26 1.96 8.55 -7.78
CA LYS A 26 1.72 7.93 -9.09
C LYS A 26 0.66 8.72 -9.88
N GLY A 27 -0.44 9.08 -9.24
CA GLY A 27 -1.51 9.88 -9.84
C GLY A 27 -1.00 11.24 -10.36
N ARG A 28 -0.12 11.91 -9.61
CA ARG A 28 0.50 13.18 -10.04
C ARG A 28 1.35 13.00 -11.29
N PHE A 29 2.16 11.93 -11.38
CA PHE A 29 2.96 11.66 -12.58
C PHE A 29 2.11 11.26 -13.79
N SER A 30 1.04 10.49 -13.57
CA SER A 30 0.06 10.17 -14.62
C SER A 30 -0.57 11.45 -15.20
N LEU A 31 -1.02 12.38 -14.36
CA LEU A 31 -1.56 13.66 -14.82
C LEU A 31 -0.54 14.49 -15.61
N LYS A 32 0.74 14.50 -15.16
CA LYS A 32 1.82 15.17 -15.90
C LYS A 32 2.04 14.54 -17.29
N ALA A 33 2.06 13.21 -17.37
CA ALA A 33 2.22 12.49 -18.63
C ALA A 33 1.06 12.79 -19.60
N VAL A 34 -0.18 12.77 -19.11
CA VAL A 34 -1.37 13.11 -19.91
C VAL A 34 -1.34 14.56 -20.37
N ALA A 35 -0.95 15.51 -19.51
CA ALA A 35 -0.84 16.92 -19.88
C ALA A 35 0.23 17.14 -20.97
N ALA A 36 1.40 16.51 -20.84
CA ALA A 36 2.44 16.56 -21.85
C ALA A 36 1.99 15.93 -23.19
N PHE A 37 1.30 14.79 -23.14
CA PHE A 37 0.72 14.16 -24.32
C PHE A 37 -0.28 15.07 -25.05
N LYS A 38 -1.19 15.71 -24.31
CA LYS A 38 -2.14 16.68 -24.90
C LYS A 38 -1.42 17.83 -25.59
N ARG A 39 -0.36 18.38 -24.97
CA ARG A 39 0.43 19.46 -25.57
C ARG A 39 1.17 19.01 -26.83
N LYS A 40 1.75 17.79 -26.82
CA LYS A 40 2.34 17.16 -28.01
C LYS A 40 1.32 17.10 -29.15
N GLN A 41 0.12 16.59 -28.88
CA GLN A 41 -0.92 16.45 -29.90
C GLN A 41 -1.37 17.80 -30.45
N SER A 42 -1.55 18.81 -29.58
CA SER A 42 -1.88 20.18 -30.01
C SER A 42 -0.79 20.80 -30.88
N ALA A 43 0.49 20.59 -30.55
CA ALA A 43 1.61 21.08 -31.34
C ALA A 43 1.65 20.41 -32.73
N LEU A 44 1.49 19.09 -32.80
CA LEU A 44 1.39 18.36 -34.08
C LEU A 44 0.20 18.84 -34.92
N ALA A 45 -0.97 19.00 -34.30
CA ALA A 45 -2.15 19.53 -34.99
C ALA A 45 -1.96 20.97 -35.50
N ALA A 46 -1.16 21.79 -34.80
CA ALA A 46 -0.80 23.12 -35.27
C ALA A 46 0.20 23.07 -36.43
N ALA A 47 1.17 22.16 -36.39
CA ALA A 47 2.09 21.92 -37.50
C ALA A 47 1.32 21.51 -38.77
N HIS A 48 0.44 20.52 -38.66
CA HIS A 48 -0.33 19.98 -39.79
C HIS A 48 -1.28 21.00 -40.44
N ARG A 49 -1.75 21.99 -39.67
CA ARG A 49 -2.61 23.07 -40.18
C ARG A 49 -1.84 24.22 -40.80
N SER A 50 -0.52 24.27 -40.61
CA SER A 50 0.30 25.36 -41.14
C SER A 50 0.75 25.05 -42.55
N THR A 51 0.80 26.08 -43.39
CA THR A 51 1.39 26.04 -44.74
C THR A 51 2.81 26.61 -44.76
N ASN A 52 3.28 27.20 -43.66
CA ASN A 52 4.60 27.78 -43.55
C ASN A 52 5.59 26.75 -42.96
N VAL A 53 6.59 26.37 -43.75
CA VAL A 53 7.64 25.40 -43.37
C VAL A 53 8.34 25.77 -42.07
N SER A 54 8.61 27.06 -41.82
CA SER A 54 9.24 27.51 -40.57
C SER A 54 8.34 27.25 -39.35
N THR A 55 7.04 27.50 -39.50
CA THR A 55 6.04 27.23 -38.46
C THR A 55 5.87 25.74 -38.21
N ILE A 56 5.84 24.93 -39.28
CA ILE A 56 5.80 23.46 -39.19
C ILE A 56 6.99 22.96 -38.38
N ASN A 57 8.22 23.31 -38.79
CA ASN A 57 9.45 22.88 -38.12
C ASN A 57 9.54 23.33 -36.66
N MET A 58 9.00 24.51 -36.34
CA MET A 58 8.94 24.99 -34.96
C MET A 58 7.97 24.14 -34.13
N LYS A 59 6.77 23.86 -34.65
CA LYS A 59 5.74 23.10 -33.95
C LYS A 59 6.07 21.62 -33.81
N GLU A 60 6.78 21.03 -34.78
CA GLU A 60 7.33 19.68 -34.65
C GLU A 60 8.38 19.59 -33.53
N ARG A 61 9.29 20.58 -33.45
CA ARG A 61 10.26 20.65 -32.33
C ARG A 61 9.57 20.80 -30.98
N GLU A 62 8.49 21.58 -30.90
CA GLU A 62 7.67 21.71 -29.70
C GLU A 62 7.01 20.36 -29.32
N ALA A 63 6.49 19.62 -30.30
CA ALA A 63 5.94 18.29 -30.07
C ALA A 63 6.98 17.29 -29.53
N VAL A 64 8.21 17.30 -30.07
CA VAL A 64 9.31 16.46 -29.59
C VAL A 64 9.69 16.80 -28.13
N ARG A 65 9.68 18.08 -27.75
CA ARG A 65 9.92 18.48 -26.35
C ARG A 65 8.85 17.90 -25.42
N HIS A 66 7.58 18.04 -25.79
CA HIS A 66 6.48 17.49 -24.99
C HIS A 66 6.46 15.96 -24.95
N GLU A 67 6.94 15.28 -25.99
CA GLU A 67 7.17 13.83 -25.97
C GLU A 67 8.25 13.44 -24.95
N SER A 68 9.36 14.18 -24.89
CA SER A 68 10.39 13.94 -23.88
C SER A 68 9.85 14.14 -22.46
N ASP A 69 9.04 15.19 -22.24
CA ASP A 69 8.40 15.44 -20.93
C ASP A 69 7.43 14.31 -20.54
N GLN A 70 6.63 13.83 -21.50
CA GLN A 70 5.75 12.68 -21.30
C GLN A 70 6.56 11.43 -20.92
N SER A 71 7.63 11.13 -21.66
CA SER A 71 8.49 9.97 -21.41
C SER A 71 9.11 10.03 -20.01
N LYS A 72 9.64 11.19 -19.60
CA LYS A 72 10.17 11.40 -18.24
C LYS A 72 9.11 11.12 -17.16
N ALA A 73 7.89 11.66 -17.35
CA ALA A 73 6.79 11.43 -16.41
C ALA A 73 6.39 9.95 -16.31
N LEU A 74 6.41 9.20 -17.44
CA LEU A 74 6.15 7.76 -17.46
C LEU A 74 7.25 6.97 -16.75
N VAL A 75 8.52 7.34 -16.95
CA VAL A 75 9.66 6.71 -16.24
C VAL A 75 9.55 6.93 -14.73
N ASP A 76 9.23 8.15 -14.29
CA ASP A 76 9.04 8.43 -12.87
C ASP A 76 7.83 7.69 -12.29
N MET A 77 6.74 7.58 -13.05
CA MET A 77 5.59 6.74 -12.68
C MET A 77 6.01 5.27 -12.49
N ALA A 78 6.81 4.71 -13.39
CA ALA A 78 7.31 3.34 -13.28
C ALA A 78 8.24 3.14 -12.06
N LYS A 79 9.02 4.15 -11.68
CA LYS A 79 9.79 4.12 -10.42
C LYS A 79 8.87 4.08 -9.21
N VAL A 80 7.79 4.85 -9.21
CA VAL A 80 6.78 4.82 -8.14
C VAL A 80 6.09 3.46 -8.09
N ASP A 81 5.78 2.86 -9.24
CA ASP A 81 5.19 1.52 -9.30
C ASP A 81 6.08 0.45 -8.65
N ARG A 82 7.41 0.53 -8.85
CA ARG A 82 8.35 -0.35 -8.14
C ARG A 82 8.28 -0.16 -6.63
N LYS A 83 8.25 1.10 -6.16
CA LYS A 83 8.11 1.41 -4.72
C LYS A 83 6.79 0.88 -4.15
N ILE A 84 5.69 0.99 -4.89
CA ILE A 84 4.39 0.45 -4.51
C ILE A 84 4.48 -1.08 -4.35
N ALA A 85 5.07 -1.77 -5.32
CA ALA A 85 5.22 -3.23 -5.26
C ALA A 85 6.06 -3.67 -4.05
N ASP A 86 7.15 -2.94 -3.75
CA ASP A 86 7.98 -3.24 -2.58
C ASP A 86 7.25 -2.96 -1.27
N GLU A 87 6.48 -1.87 -1.17
CA GLU A 87 5.70 -1.56 0.03
C GLU A 87 4.52 -2.52 0.23
N GLN A 88 3.90 -3.02 -0.87
CA GLN A 88 2.90 -4.10 -0.82
C GLN A 88 3.49 -5.40 -0.27
N LYS A 89 4.71 -5.77 -0.68
CA LYS A 89 5.41 -6.94 -0.11
C LYS A 89 5.66 -6.76 1.39
N LYS A 90 6.10 -5.57 1.83
CA LYS A 90 6.27 -5.26 3.26
C LYS A 90 4.96 -5.32 4.03
N LEU A 91 3.88 -4.78 3.47
CA LEU A 91 2.54 -4.85 4.07
C LEU A 91 2.09 -6.30 4.25
N SER A 92 2.22 -7.13 3.21
CA SER A 92 1.89 -8.56 3.26
C SER A 92 2.70 -9.28 4.35
N ALA A 93 4.00 -9.04 4.42
CA ALA A 93 4.86 -9.62 5.45
C ALA A 93 4.49 -9.14 6.87
N ALA A 94 4.14 -7.87 7.03
CA ALA A 94 3.70 -7.30 8.30
C ALA A 94 2.36 -7.89 8.76
N GLN A 95 1.42 -8.05 7.82
CA GLN A 95 0.11 -8.66 8.07
C GLN A 95 0.26 -10.13 8.48
N SER A 96 1.07 -10.91 7.76
CA SER A 96 1.33 -12.31 8.12
C SER A 96 1.90 -12.45 9.54
N LYS A 97 2.81 -11.56 9.94
CA LYS A 97 3.35 -11.54 11.32
C LYS A 97 2.29 -11.14 12.35
N LEU A 98 1.42 -10.20 12.02
CA LEU A 98 0.30 -9.82 12.87
C LEU A 98 -0.65 -11.00 13.08
N ASP A 99 -1.04 -11.69 12.01
CA ASP A 99 -1.97 -12.82 12.06
C ASP A 99 -1.37 -13.98 12.87
N GLN A 100 -0.08 -14.27 12.69
CA GLN A 100 0.62 -15.26 13.51
C GLN A 100 0.67 -14.88 14.99
N ALA A 101 0.90 -13.60 15.32
CA ALA A 101 0.93 -13.13 16.69
C ALA A 101 -0.46 -13.22 17.34
N VAL A 102 -1.51 -12.83 16.63
CA VAL A 102 -2.90 -12.95 17.07
C VAL A 102 -3.28 -14.41 17.29
N ALA A 103 -2.96 -15.31 16.35
CA ALA A 103 -3.25 -16.74 16.48
C ALA A 103 -2.53 -17.38 17.69
N ARG A 104 -1.28 -16.98 17.95
CA ARG A 104 -0.52 -17.46 19.13
C ARG A 104 -1.16 -16.96 20.44
N GLU A 105 -1.58 -15.71 20.48
CA GLU A 105 -2.22 -15.13 21.66
C GLU A 105 -3.58 -15.77 21.92
N GLN A 106 -4.38 -15.99 20.87
CA GLN A 106 -5.66 -16.68 20.98
C GLN A 106 -5.49 -18.11 21.53
N LYS A 107 -4.52 -18.88 21.02
CA LYS A 107 -4.21 -20.22 21.53
C LYS A 107 -3.83 -20.21 23.01
N LYS A 108 -3.03 -19.22 23.46
CA LYS A 108 -2.69 -19.08 24.89
C LYS A 108 -3.92 -18.80 25.75
N GLN A 109 -4.79 -17.91 25.29
CA GLN A 109 -6.04 -17.59 25.98
C GLN A 109 -6.97 -18.79 26.05
N ASP A 110 -7.12 -19.55 24.96
CA ASP A 110 -8.00 -20.73 24.93
C ASP A 110 -7.50 -21.84 25.86
N VAL A 111 -6.18 -22.06 25.93
CA VAL A 111 -5.57 -23.01 26.88
C VAL A 111 -5.77 -22.54 28.33
N SER A 112 -5.58 -21.25 28.60
CA SER A 112 -5.80 -20.66 29.93
C SER A 112 -7.25 -20.81 30.37
N LYS A 113 -8.22 -20.48 29.50
CA LYS A 113 -9.65 -20.64 29.76
C LYS A 113 -10.03 -22.09 30.06
N LYS A 114 -9.55 -23.05 29.26
CA LYS A 114 -9.82 -24.48 29.52
C LYS A 114 -9.27 -24.96 30.86
N LYS A 115 -8.11 -24.47 31.29
CA LYS A 115 -7.54 -24.79 32.61
C LYS A 115 -8.39 -24.19 33.73
N ASN A 116 -8.75 -22.91 33.61
CA ASN A 116 -9.59 -22.22 34.59
C ASN A 116 -10.97 -22.89 34.72
N ASP A 117 -11.60 -23.27 33.60
CA ASP A 117 -12.88 -23.96 33.60
C ASP A 117 -12.80 -25.36 34.24
N ALA A 118 -11.68 -26.07 34.03
CA ALA A 118 -11.44 -27.37 34.66
C ALA A 118 -11.23 -27.23 36.17
N ASP A 119 -10.48 -26.22 36.63
CA ASP A 119 -10.26 -25.96 38.04
C ASP A 119 -11.53 -25.47 38.75
N LEU A 120 -12.32 -24.61 38.11
CA LEU A 120 -13.66 -24.19 38.57
C LEU A 120 -14.60 -25.40 38.75
N LYS A 121 -14.62 -26.32 37.78
CA LYS A 121 -15.43 -27.53 37.89
C LYS A 121 -14.96 -28.44 39.04
N LYS A 122 -13.65 -28.59 39.24
CA LYS A 122 -13.11 -29.37 40.37
C LYS A 122 -13.51 -28.75 41.71
N GLN A 123 -13.35 -27.44 41.87
CA GLN A 123 -13.74 -26.73 43.10
C GLN A 123 -15.25 -26.84 43.39
N GLN A 124 -16.10 -26.79 42.36
CA GLN A 124 -17.55 -26.97 42.55
C GLN A 124 -17.92 -28.41 42.94
N VAL A 125 -17.24 -29.42 42.40
CA VAL A 125 -17.44 -30.83 42.81
C VAL A 125 -16.99 -31.05 44.24
N GLU A 126 -15.89 -30.42 44.65
CA GLU A 126 -15.32 -30.55 45.99
C GLU A 126 -16.17 -29.82 47.05
N GLN A 127 -16.70 -28.64 46.74
CA GLN A 127 -17.68 -27.95 47.60
C GLN A 127 -19.00 -28.72 47.74
N LYS A 128 -19.47 -29.40 46.68
CA LYS A 128 -20.67 -30.26 46.76
C LYS A 128 -20.44 -31.55 47.55
N ARG A 129 -19.18 -31.96 47.74
CA ARG A 129 -18.80 -33.17 48.49
C ARG A 129 -18.39 -32.89 49.93
N ALA A 130 -18.21 -31.63 50.33
CA ALA A 130 -17.96 -31.27 51.72
C ALA A 130 -19.24 -31.53 52.55
N PRO A 131 -19.24 -32.49 53.48
CA PRO A 131 -20.39 -32.70 54.35
C PRO A 131 -20.54 -31.49 55.28
N VAL A 132 -21.77 -30.97 55.35
CA VAL A 132 -22.20 -30.06 56.41
C VAL A 132 -21.94 -30.79 57.74
N ARG A 133 -20.96 -30.28 58.50
CA ARG A 133 -20.73 -30.67 59.88
C ARG A 133 -21.59 -29.80 60.79
#